data_AF-A0A7C7ZS54-F1
#
_entry.id   AF-A0A7C7ZS54-F1
#
_cell.length_a   1.000
_cell.length_b   1.000
_cell.length_c   1.000
_cell.angle_alpha   90.00
_cell.angle_beta   90.00
_cell.angle_gamma   90.00
#
_symmetry.space_group_name_H-M   'P 1'
#
loop_
_entity.id
_entity.type
_entity.pdbx_description
1 polymer ?
#
loop_
_entity_poly.entity_id
_entity_poly.type
_entity_poly.pdbx_seq_one_letter_code
_entity_poly.pdbx_strand_id
1 'polypeptide(L)'
;IYMATLGGTGMRELATLNRDKSEYLKKELRKAGFRIPFDAPTFNEFVVEFPTGFEQTHKRLLDKGIVAGLPLASFYPAMAGKYLLCVTETVSRNDMDELVREIRS
;
A
#
# COMPACT_ATOMS: atom_id res chain seq x y z
N ILE A 1 -24.66 -10.54 1.95
CA ILE A 1 -25.46 -9.37 1.50
C ILE A 1 -24.64 -8.44 0.59
N TYR A 2 -23.41 -8.03 0.93
CA TYR A 2 -22.58 -7.11 0.13
C TYR A 2 -22.41 -7.45 -1.37
N MET A 3 -22.02 -8.68 -1.71
CA MET A 3 -21.91 -9.10 -3.12
C MET A 3 -23.25 -9.09 -3.87
N ALA A 4 -24.33 -9.44 -3.17
CA ALA A 4 -25.68 -9.44 -3.73
C ALA A 4 -26.21 -8.01 -3.94
N THR A 5 -25.81 -7.04 -3.09
CA THR A 5 -26.21 -5.64 -3.21
C THR A 5 -25.44 -4.90 -4.31
N LEU A 6 -24.16 -5.22 -4.51
CA LEU A 6 -23.36 -4.62 -5.59
C LEU A 6 -23.69 -5.21 -6.96
N GLY A 7 -24.01 -6.50 -7.01
CA GLY A 7 -24.15 -7.24 -8.27
C GLY A 7 -22.85 -7.25 -9.09
N GLY A 8 -22.92 -7.79 -10.31
CA GLY A 8 -21.74 -7.91 -11.18
C GLY A 8 -21.13 -6.58 -11.62
N THR A 9 -21.97 -5.55 -11.81
CA THR A 9 -21.50 -4.21 -12.20
C THR A 9 -20.80 -3.52 -11.05
N GLY A 10 -21.42 -3.49 -9.85
CA GLY A 10 -20.81 -2.86 -8.67
C GLY A 10 -19.50 -3.54 -8.26
N MET A 11 -19.39 -4.86 -8.42
CA MET A 11 -18.12 -5.57 -8.18
C MET A 11 -17.01 -5.15 -9.15
N ARG A 12 -17.35 -4.87 -10.42
CA ARG A 12 -16.38 -4.39 -11.42
C ARG A 12 -15.92 -2.96 -11.10
N GLU A 13 -16.84 -2.10 -10.69
CA GLU A 13 -16.53 -0.72 -10.28
C GLU A 13 -15.66 -0.72 -9.03
N LEU A 14 -15.99 -1.55 -8.04
CA LEU A 14 -15.21 -1.73 -6.82
C LEU A 14 -13.79 -2.20 -7.12
N ALA A 15 -13.64 -3.20 -7.99
CA ALA A 15 -12.32 -3.69 -8.39
C ALA A 15 -11.51 -2.59 -9.10
N THR A 16 -12.14 -1.85 -10.01
CA THR A 16 -11.48 -0.73 -10.70
C THR A 16 -11.03 0.34 -9.71
N LEU A 17 -11.88 0.69 -8.72
CA LEU A 17 -11.54 1.64 -7.67
C LEU A 17 -10.31 1.20 -6.85
N ASN A 18 -10.26 -0.06 -6.43
CA ASN A 18 -9.15 -0.58 -5.63
C ASN A 18 -7.84 -0.57 -6.42
N ARG A 19 -7.90 -0.93 -7.70
CA ARG A 19 -6.75 -0.83 -8.61
C ARG A 19 -6.29 0.62 -8.80
N ASP A 20 -7.21 1.54 -9.05
CA ASP A 20 -6.83 2.93 -9.33
C ASP A 20 -6.28 3.63 -8.09
N LYS A 21 -6.78 3.30 -6.89
CA LYS A 21 -6.19 3.77 -5.62
C LYS A 21 -4.79 3.21 -5.37
N SER A 22 -4.55 1.93 -5.67
CA SER A 22 -3.21 1.35 -5.52
C SER A 22 -2.21 2.01 -6.47
N GLU A 23 -2.60 2.28 -7.72
CA GLU A 23 -1.77 3.00 -8.70
C GLU A 23 -1.53 4.46 -8.28
N TYR A 24 -2.52 5.12 -7.68
CA TYR A 24 -2.32 6.43 -7.06
C TYR A 24 -1.24 6.39 -5.99
N LEU A 25 -1.34 5.48 -5.02
CA LEU A 25 -0.36 5.38 -3.94
C LEU A 25 1.04 5.01 -4.47
N LYS A 26 1.15 4.10 -5.44
CA LYS A 26 2.43 3.80 -6.13
C LYS A 26 3.05 5.06 -6.72
N LYS A 27 2.25 5.88 -7.41
CA LYS A 27 2.71 7.12 -8.03
C LYS A 27 3.22 8.11 -6.99
N GLU A 28 2.51 8.30 -5.89
CA GLU A 28 2.94 9.22 -4.82
C GLU A 28 4.18 8.71 -4.09
N LEU A 29 4.30 7.41 -3.84
CA LEU A 29 5.52 6.81 -3.26
C LEU A 29 6.73 6.95 -4.19
N ARG A 30 6.57 6.73 -5.51
CA ARG A 30 7.63 6.97 -6.49
C ARG A 30 8.08 8.44 -6.50
N LYS A 31 7.13 9.39 -6.46
CA LYS A 31 7.44 10.83 -6.35
C LYS A 31 8.16 11.18 -5.05
N ALA A 32 7.85 10.47 -3.97
CA ALA A 32 8.53 10.61 -2.69
C ALA A 32 9.94 9.97 -2.68
N GLY A 33 10.36 9.30 -3.77
CA GLY A 33 11.69 8.71 -3.92
C GLY A 33 11.78 7.24 -3.51
N PHE A 34 10.65 6.59 -3.18
CA PHE A 34 10.64 5.17 -2.83
C PHE A 34 10.61 4.29 -4.07
N ARG A 35 11.22 3.10 -3.95
CA ARG A 35 11.35 2.16 -5.06
C ARG A 35 10.21 1.14 -5.02
N ILE A 36 9.60 0.90 -6.18
CA ILE A 36 8.66 -0.20 -6.41
C ILE A 36 9.46 -1.28 -7.16
N PRO A 37 9.87 -2.39 -6.51
CA PRO A 37 10.86 -3.31 -7.06
C PRO A 37 10.32 -4.23 -8.17
N PHE A 38 9.00 -4.23 -8.41
CA PHE A 38 8.37 -5.05 -9.44
C PHE A 38 7.61 -4.18 -10.43
N ASP A 39 7.80 -4.44 -11.72
CA ASP A 39 7.16 -3.71 -12.82
C ASP A 39 5.92 -4.41 -13.39
N ALA A 40 5.62 -5.62 -12.91
CA ALA A 40 4.44 -6.37 -13.33
C ALA A 40 3.14 -5.64 -12.93
N PRO A 41 2.06 -5.76 -13.73
CA PRO A 41 0.75 -5.25 -13.33
C PRO A 41 0.31 -5.86 -11.99
N THR A 42 -0.24 -5.03 -11.11
CA THR A 42 -0.82 -5.51 -9.86
C THR A 42 -2.25 -5.01 -9.70
N PHE A 43 -2.97 -5.57 -8.73
CA PHE A 43 -4.33 -5.18 -8.42
C PHE A 43 -4.33 -4.11 -7.32
N ASN A 44 -4.72 -4.47 -6.10
CA ASN A 44 -4.78 -3.59 -4.95
C ASN A 44 -3.55 -3.71 -4.02
N GLU A 45 -2.69 -4.69 -4.29
CA GLU A 45 -1.49 -4.97 -3.51
C GLU A 45 -0.23 -4.76 -4.34
N PHE A 46 0.83 -4.27 -3.69
CA PHE A 46 2.14 -4.10 -4.32
C PHE A 46 3.24 -3.98 -3.27
N VAL A 47 4.47 -4.25 -3.69
CA VAL A 47 5.64 -4.18 -2.83
C VAL A 47 6.32 -2.83 -2.97
N VAL A 48 6.81 -2.31 -1.85
CA VAL A 48 7.65 -1.11 -1.77
C VAL A 48 8.95 -1.50 -1.08
N GLU A 49 10.06 -1.01 -1.62
CA GLU A 49 11.37 -1.12 -1.01
C GLU A 49 11.69 0.19 -0.28
N PHE A 50 11.90 0.07 1.03
CA PHE A 50 12.23 1.19 1.92
C PHE A 50 13.72 1.15 2.29
N PRO A 51 14.32 2.30 2.62
CA PRO A 51 15.72 2.36 3.02
C PRO A 51 15.97 1.62 4.34
N THR A 52 17.24 1.29 4.59
CA THR A 52 17.71 0.71 5.84
C THR A 52 17.24 1.55 7.05
N GLY A 53 16.74 0.89 8.09
CA GLY A 53 16.24 1.56 9.29
C GLY A 53 14.74 1.91 9.26
N PHE A 54 14.04 1.64 8.16
CA PHE A 54 12.59 1.87 8.05
C PHE A 54 11.77 1.10 9.10
N GLU A 55 12.31 0.05 9.74
CA GLU A 55 11.62 -0.67 10.81
C GLU A 55 11.25 0.25 12.00
N GLN A 56 12.09 1.26 12.28
CA GLN A 56 11.81 2.24 13.34
C GLN A 56 10.65 3.16 12.94
N THR A 57 10.66 3.63 11.69
CA THR A 57 9.55 4.41 11.12
C THR A 57 8.27 3.58 11.09
N HIS A 58 8.33 2.33 10.61
CA HIS A 58 7.20 1.40 10.57
C HIS A 58 6.60 1.21 11.96
N LYS A 59 7.43 0.97 12.99
CA LYS A 59 6.97 0.87 14.38
C LYS A 59 6.31 2.17 14.87
N ARG A 60 6.91 3.34 14.60
CA ARG A 60 6.34 4.65 14.94
C ARG A 60 4.97 4.85 14.27
N LEU A 61 4.81 4.43 13.02
CA LEU A 61 3.55 4.51 12.29
C LEU A 61 2.51 3.56 12.87
N LEU A 62 2.90 2.33 13.22
CA LEU A 62 2.03 1.39 13.90
C LEU A 62 1.52 1.93 15.23
N ASP A 63 2.37 2.58 16.03
CA ASP A 63 1.99 3.22 17.29
C ASP A 63 0.99 4.38 17.08
N LYS A 64 0.99 5.01 15.89
CA LYS A 64 -0.01 6.00 15.45
C LYS A 64 -1.27 5.37 14.82
N GLY A 65 -1.36 4.05 14.74
CA GLY A 65 -2.46 3.34 14.08
C GLY A 65 -2.35 3.27 12.55
N ILE A 66 -1.20 3.62 11.97
CA ILE A 66 -0.94 3.60 10.53
C ILE A 66 -0.10 2.37 10.18
N VAL A 67 -0.67 1.45 9.40
CA VAL A 67 0.04 0.25 8.93
C VAL A 67 0.71 0.55 7.59
N ALA A 68 2.01 0.85 7.61
CA ALA A 68 2.83 1.10 6.42
C ALA A 68 3.27 -0.20 5.70
N GLY A 69 2.32 -1.10 5.47
CA GLY A 69 2.53 -2.40 4.83
C GLY A 69 3.02 -3.51 5.77
N LEU A 70 2.99 -4.73 5.25
CA LEU A 70 3.47 -5.94 5.92
C LEU A 70 4.96 -6.15 5.61
N PRO A 71 5.86 -6.24 6.63
CA PRO A 71 7.26 -6.56 6.40
C PRO A 71 7.42 -7.97 5.83
N LEU A 72 8.00 -8.09 4.64
CA LEU A 72 8.15 -9.37 3.95
C LEU A 72 9.32 -10.20 4.48
N ALA A 73 10.29 -9.57 5.14
CA ALA A 73 11.50 -10.20 5.66
C ALA A 73 11.21 -11.38 6.61
N SER A 74 10.13 -11.28 7.40
CA SER A 74 9.71 -12.32 8.36
C SER A 74 9.27 -13.62 7.69
N PHE A 75 8.80 -13.55 6.45
CA PHE A 75 8.36 -14.71 5.67
C PHE A 75 9.41 -15.12 4.63
N TYR A 76 10.14 -14.13 4.09
CA TYR A 76 11.12 -14.29 3.03
C TYR A 76 12.35 -13.44 3.36
N PRO A 77 13.41 -14.03 3.96
CA PRO A 77 14.62 -13.29 4.32
C PRO A 77 15.27 -12.54 3.14
N ALA A 78 15.16 -13.05 1.91
CA ALA A 78 15.62 -12.40 0.69
C ALA A 78 14.85 -11.11 0.31
N MET A 79 13.76 -10.82 1.00
CA MET A 79 12.94 -9.62 0.84
C MET A 79 13.14 -8.61 1.99
N ALA A 80 14.31 -8.63 2.63
CA ALA A 80 14.70 -7.60 3.59
C ALA A 80 14.53 -6.19 3.02
N GLY A 81 13.99 -5.26 3.83
CA GLY A 81 13.68 -3.89 3.41
C GLY A 81 12.45 -3.74 2.51
N LYS A 82 11.74 -4.84 2.18
CA LYS A 82 10.54 -4.81 1.34
C LYS A 82 9.26 -5.03 2.14
N TYR A 83 8.25 -4.25 1.81
CA TYR A 83 6.98 -4.22 2.50
C TYR A 83 5.84 -4.36 1.50
N LEU A 84 4.85 -5.19 1.81
CA LEU A 84 3.65 -5.38 1.00
C LEU A 84 2.56 -4.42 1.47
N LEU A 85 2.15 -3.50 0.61
CA LEU A 85 1.04 -2.59 0.86
C LEU A 85 -0.22 -3.11 0.17
N CYS A 86 -1.38 -2.85 0.79
CA CYS A 86 -2.70 -3.17 0.27
C CYS A 86 -3.60 -1.94 0.38
N VAL A 87 -4.32 -1.60 -0.69
CA VAL A 87 -5.19 -0.41 -0.76
C VAL A 87 -6.59 -0.80 -1.22
N THR A 88 -7.58 -0.69 -0.34
CA THR A 88 -8.97 -1.08 -0.61
C THR A 88 -9.90 0.13 -0.76
N GLU A 89 -11.17 -0.14 -1.00
CA GLU A 89 -12.21 0.85 -1.19
C GLU A 89 -12.43 1.71 0.06
N THR A 90 -12.07 1.19 1.23
CA THR A 90 -12.19 1.88 2.52
C THR A 90 -11.08 2.88 2.78
N VAL A 91 -9.93 2.75 2.11
CA VAL A 91 -8.79 3.67 2.27
C VAL A 91 -9.07 4.97 1.53
N SER A 92 -9.15 6.09 2.24
CA SER A 92 -9.40 7.39 1.61
C SER A 92 -8.14 7.93 0.94
N ARG A 93 -8.30 8.92 0.06
CA ARG A 93 -7.16 9.63 -0.53
C ARG A 93 -6.31 10.32 0.54
N ASN A 94 -6.96 10.89 1.56
CA ASN A 94 -6.27 11.56 2.66
C ASN A 94 -5.41 10.58 3.46
N ASP A 95 -5.89 9.35 3.69
CA ASP A 95 -5.09 8.32 4.40
C ASP A 95 -3.84 7.95 3.60
N MET A 96 -3.97 7.82 2.27
CA MET A 96 -2.84 7.55 1.38
C MET A 96 -1.83 8.71 1.37
N ASP A 97 -2.32 9.95 1.31
CA ASP A 97 -1.46 11.14 1.31
C ASP A 97 -0.78 11.33 2.68
N GLU A 98 -1.49 11.06 3.78
CA GLU A 98 -0.95 11.07 5.13
C GLU A 98 0.13 10.00 5.32
N LEU A 99 -0.11 8.78 4.85
CA LEU A 99 0.89 7.71 4.85
C LEU A 99 2.18 8.16 4.14
N VAL A 100 2.07 8.73 2.93
CA VAL A 100 3.24 9.19 2.17
C VAL A 100 3.98 10.31 2.91
N ARG A 101 3.26 11.24 3.54
CA ARG A 101 3.86 12.32 4.34
C ARG A 101 4.60 11.78 5.57
N GLU A 102 3.97 10.86 6.29
CA GLU A 102 4.47 10.32 7.55
C GLU A 102 5.66 9.38 7.34
N ILE A 103 5.73 8.66 6.21
CA ILE A 103 6.91 7.84 5.83
C ILE A 103 8.13 8.73 5.53
N ARG A 104 7.93 9.96 5.05
CA ARG A 104 9.03 10.92 4.78
C ARG A 104 9.55 11.67 6.02
N SER A 105 8.79 11.64 7.12
CA SER A 105 9.07 12.40 8.36
C SER A 105 10.01 11.63 9.27
#